data_AF-A0A969M6Q1-F1
#
_entry.id   AF-A0A969M6Q1-F1
#
_cell.length_a   1.000
_cell.length_b   1.000
_cell.length_c   1.000
_cell.angle_alpha   90.00
_cell.angle_beta   90.00
_cell.angle_gamma   90.00
#
_symmetry.space_group_name_H-M   'P 1'
#
loop_
_entity.id
_entity.type
_entity.pdbx_description
1 polymer ?
#
loop_
_entity_poly.entity_id
_entity_poly.type
_entity_poly.pdbx_seq_one_letter_code
_entity_poly.pdbx_strand_id
1 'polypeptide(L)'
;EEVFGGRDDGNGGPITGQVWLSLLNKPFGTLVVVRVAAKDATPSSKTFADATPILRVAAANPGVWGNQLQAEVTPASDGEAHHFNLEVSYRGRRNVYPNLDCSGTADNLLSVIGNDDTVLITATKLASGRPVNAPIANLTGGSNGSLSDADYTASGRGLNLLKPLKDVGARWVAGRSNETIKTAIAAAAATTHNGFWLIGPDDERVSDSLAAVEVATYPRSDRVIYCFNHPYTLDVETATEVVTEPMPWLASILSQTDVDIHPGDEDTKPLLAGIKRLSFEALDREAYIALRAAGITALECDDGFVFVSGRTTDLTPGKEEITRRRMTDYIELGAAPYLKHLVKKAKTEARRKLAIGALISFLQRHKSAERVVREYAIREVDAGRGVFKLFTQVDLIDHALSIVLETEIGIGVQIQNQTRQEKPMVRIKGDRRTLSVTVDGRSSAGALSTSRISIGIPTPASTKSIDSVRRRLNTKCNTTVTSLISRYTRTTARRCASISGWSSSCGPDNDRSST
;
A
#
# COMPACT_ATOMS: atom_id res chain seq x y z
N GLU A 1 24.47 -3.75 -1.49
CA GLU A 1 25.09 -2.47 -1.91
C GLU A 1 25.01 -2.19 -3.42
N GLU A 2 24.97 -3.21 -4.28
CA GLU A 2 25.30 -3.02 -5.72
C GLU A 2 24.18 -2.50 -6.63
N VAL A 3 22.91 -2.54 -6.20
CA VAL A 3 21.78 -2.25 -7.11
C VAL A 3 21.48 -0.75 -7.25
N PHE A 4 21.94 0.11 -6.32
CA PHE A 4 21.59 1.54 -6.30
C PHE A 4 22.76 2.50 -6.02
N GLY A 5 23.99 2.10 -6.35
CA GLY A 5 25.17 2.99 -6.20
C GLY A 5 25.74 3.05 -4.79
N GLY A 6 25.32 2.17 -3.88
CA GLY A 6 25.82 2.10 -2.51
C GLY A 6 25.24 3.16 -1.58
N ARG A 7 25.71 3.10 -0.33
CA ARG A 7 25.37 4.00 0.78
C ARG A 7 25.76 5.44 0.49
N ASP A 8 27.01 5.62 0.05
CA ASP A 8 27.65 6.85 -0.37
C ASP A 8 28.58 6.56 -1.54
N ASP A 9 28.71 7.48 -2.50
CA ASP A 9 29.73 7.42 -3.55
C ASP A 9 31.13 7.78 -2.96
N GLY A 10 31.57 7.13 -1.87
CA GLY A 10 32.85 7.38 -1.20
C GLY A 10 33.13 6.58 0.09
N ASN A 11 34.30 6.81 0.71
CA ASN A 11 34.77 6.13 1.94
C ASN A 11 34.10 6.69 3.21
N GLY A 12 32.91 6.17 3.58
CA GLY A 12 32.34 6.33 4.93
C GLY A 12 31.79 7.72 5.26
N GLY A 13 31.02 8.33 4.35
CA GLY A 13 30.40 9.64 4.54
C GLY A 13 29.02 9.62 5.22
N PRO A 14 28.35 10.79 5.31
CA PRO A 14 26.94 10.88 5.68
C PRO A 14 26.06 10.27 4.59
N ILE A 15 25.11 9.42 4.99
CA ILE A 15 24.20 8.72 4.07
C ILE A 15 23.49 9.72 3.16
N THR A 16 23.81 9.66 1.87
CA THR A 16 23.19 10.51 0.83
C THR A 16 21.97 9.85 0.18
N GLY A 17 21.89 8.53 0.20
CA GLY A 17 20.80 7.77 -0.40
C GLY A 17 19.54 7.70 0.47
N GLN A 18 18.45 8.34 0.05
CA GLN A 18 17.15 8.30 0.76
C GLN A 18 16.56 6.88 0.89
N VAL A 19 16.78 6.03 -0.12
CA VAL A 19 16.41 4.61 -0.04
C VAL A 19 17.23 3.89 1.03
N TRP A 20 18.52 4.19 1.12
CA TRP A 20 19.37 3.55 2.13
C TRP A 20 18.98 3.96 3.54
N LEU A 21 18.74 5.26 3.76
CA LEU A 21 18.21 5.78 5.01
C LEU A 21 16.86 5.13 5.38
N SER A 22 15.98 4.97 4.39
CA SER A 22 14.70 4.27 4.56
C SER A 22 14.87 2.81 4.97
N LEU A 23 15.93 2.12 4.55
CA LEU A 23 16.13 0.69 4.84
C LEU A 23 17.03 0.42 6.05
N LEU A 24 17.77 1.42 6.52
CA LEU A 24 18.75 1.30 7.59
C LEU A 24 18.15 0.68 8.87
N ASN A 25 18.80 -0.38 9.37
CA ASN A 25 18.45 -1.13 10.59
C ASN A 25 17.02 -1.67 10.64
N LYS A 26 16.39 -1.88 9.47
CA LYS A 26 15.04 -2.43 9.37
C LYS A 26 15.09 -3.82 8.74
N PRO A 27 14.54 -4.84 9.41
CA PRO A 27 14.35 -6.12 8.77
C PRO A 27 13.22 -5.99 7.73
N PHE A 28 13.40 -6.51 6.52
CA PHE A 28 12.34 -6.57 5.51
C PHE A 28 12.26 -7.99 4.95
N GLY A 29 11.05 -8.41 4.59
CA GLY A 29 10.85 -9.62 3.80
C GLY A 29 11.33 -9.44 2.36
N THR A 30 10.38 -9.24 1.44
CA THR A 30 10.70 -8.92 0.03
C THR A 30 10.55 -7.42 -0.22
N LEU A 31 11.54 -6.82 -0.87
CA LEU A 31 11.53 -5.42 -1.26
C LEU A 31 11.51 -5.28 -2.78
N VAL A 32 10.68 -4.35 -3.26
CA VAL A 32 10.72 -3.86 -4.64
C VAL A 32 11.02 -2.38 -4.59
N VAL A 33 12.08 -1.96 -5.27
CA VAL A 33 12.53 -0.57 -5.30
C VAL A 33 12.33 -0.02 -6.70
N VAL A 34 11.55 1.05 -6.80
CA VAL A 34 11.40 1.81 -8.04
C VAL A 34 12.27 3.06 -7.92
N ARG A 35 13.34 3.12 -8.72
CA ARG A 35 14.19 4.30 -8.77
C ARG A 35 13.45 5.46 -9.44
N VAL A 36 13.38 6.59 -8.76
CA VAL A 36 12.92 7.85 -9.36
C VAL A 36 14.14 8.63 -9.82
N ALA A 37 14.28 8.79 -11.14
CA ALA A 37 15.29 9.66 -11.74
C ALA A 37 14.62 10.99 -12.13
N ALA A 38 15.33 12.09 -11.87
CA ALA A 38 14.90 13.40 -12.30
C ALA A 38 14.78 13.45 -13.83
N LYS A 39 13.82 14.21 -14.36
CA LYS A 39 13.61 14.35 -15.81
C LYS A 39 14.86 14.85 -16.55
N ASP A 40 15.69 15.66 -15.89
CA ASP A 40 16.93 16.25 -16.41
C ASP A 40 18.18 15.43 -16.05
N ALA A 41 18.03 14.24 -15.44
CA ALA A 41 19.15 13.35 -15.17
C ALA A 41 19.79 12.86 -16.48
N THR A 42 21.13 12.84 -16.52
CA THR A 42 21.89 12.46 -17.72
C THR A 42 22.78 11.24 -17.47
N PRO A 43 22.87 10.30 -18.42
CA PRO A 43 23.88 9.24 -18.36
C PRO A 43 25.26 9.82 -18.66
N SER A 44 26.27 9.30 -17.96
CA SER A 44 27.65 9.53 -18.36
C SER A 44 27.91 8.87 -19.71
N SER A 45 28.85 9.41 -20.49
CA SER A 45 29.27 8.75 -21.72
C SER A 45 30.70 9.07 -22.10
N LYS A 46 31.26 8.22 -22.95
CA LYS A 46 32.55 8.38 -23.60
C LYS A 46 32.40 8.03 -25.08
N THR A 47 32.94 8.88 -25.93
CA THR A 47 33.01 8.63 -27.37
C THR A 47 34.41 8.14 -27.72
N PHE A 48 34.48 7.00 -28.40
CA PHE A 48 35.68 6.44 -29.00
C PHE A 48 35.65 6.71 -30.50
N ALA A 49 36.80 7.09 -31.02
CA ALA A 49 36.95 7.62 -32.36
C ALA A 49 38.19 7.04 -33.05
N ASP A 50 38.22 7.20 -34.36
CA ASP A 50 39.46 7.24 -35.14
C ASP A 50 39.59 8.67 -35.71
N ALA A 51 39.55 8.86 -37.03
CA ALA A 51 39.41 10.19 -37.63
C ALA A 51 38.04 10.83 -37.34
N THR A 52 37.02 10.01 -37.07
CA THR A 52 35.65 10.45 -36.75
C THR A 52 35.11 9.67 -35.54
N PRO A 53 34.10 10.19 -34.83
CA PRO A 53 33.37 9.45 -33.80
C PRO A 53 32.75 8.16 -34.34
N ILE A 54 33.14 7.01 -33.79
CA ILE A 54 32.67 5.70 -34.26
C ILE A 54 31.72 5.06 -33.25
N LEU A 55 32.08 5.08 -31.97
CA LEU A 55 31.35 4.41 -30.90
C LEU A 55 31.10 5.37 -29.75
N ARG A 56 29.85 5.47 -29.29
CA ARG A 56 29.52 6.09 -28.01
C ARG A 56 29.18 5.00 -26.99
N VAL A 57 29.90 4.98 -25.88
CA VAL A 57 29.60 4.14 -24.72
C VAL A 57 28.98 5.04 -23.66
N ALA A 58 27.74 4.77 -23.28
CA ALA A 58 27.03 5.50 -22.22
C ALA A 58 26.71 4.56 -21.05
N ALA A 59 26.56 5.09 -19.85
CA ALA A 59 25.97 4.34 -18.75
C ALA A 59 24.54 3.92 -19.11
N ALA A 60 24.13 2.69 -18.77
CA ALA A 60 22.80 2.18 -19.10
C ALA A 60 21.67 3.03 -18.49
N ASN A 61 21.93 3.62 -17.31
CA ASN A 61 21.00 4.46 -16.59
C ASN A 61 21.61 5.83 -16.23
N PRO A 62 20.82 6.92 -16.22
CA PRO A 62 21.32 8.25 -15.88
C PRO A 62 21.81 8.33 -14.43
N GLY A 63 22.70 9.27 -14.14
CA GLY A 63 23.19 9.54 -12.79
C GLY A 63 24.71 9.67 -12.69
N VAL A 64 25.17 10.20 -11.55
CA VAL A 64 26.59 10.43 -11.27
C VAL A 64 27.38 9.13 -11.11
N TRP A 65 26.71 8.03 -10.74
CA TRP A 65 27.32 6.70 -10.62
C TRP A 65 28.07 6.28 -11.89
N GLY A 66 27.53 6.66 -13.06
CA GLY A 66 28.13 6.34 -14.34
C GLY A 66 29.48 7.03 -14.56
N ASN A 67 29.82 8.08 -13.81
CA ASN A 67 31.13 8.71 -13.91
C ASN A 67 32.25 7.86 -13.29
N GLN A 68 31.89 6.81 -12.52
CA GLN A 68 32.82 5.80 -12.00
C GLN A 68 32.98 4.62 -12.96
N LEU A 69 32.20 4.54 -14.04
CA LEU A 69 32.42 3.55 -15.09
C LEU A 69 33.65 3.93 -15.89
N GLN A 70 34.50 2.95 -16.15
CA GLN A 70 35.66 3.11 -17.02
C GLN A 70 35.50 2.20 -18.22
N ALA A 71 35.95 2.66 -19.38
CA ALA A 71 35.91 1.90 -20.62
C ALA A 71 37.27 1.95 -21.33
N GLU A 72 37.63 0.83 -21.94
CA GLU A 72 38.86 0.62 -22.70
C GLU A 72 38.54 -0.06 -24.03
N VAL A 73 39.22 0.36 -25.11
CA VAL A 73 39.12 -0.30 -26.42
C VAL A 73 40.43 -1.02 -26.68
N THR A 74 40.39 -2.35 -26.77
CA THR A 74 41.55 -3.19 -27.00
C THR A 74 41.45 -3.93 -28.34
N PRO A 75 42.57 -4.45 -28.89
CA PRO A 75 42.53 -5.27 -30.10
C PRO A 75 41.54 -6.44 -30.00
N ALA A 76 40.93 -6.83 -31.13
CA ALA A 76 40.06 -8.00 -31.17
C ALA A 76 40.79 -9.29 -30.80
N SER A 77 40.06 -10.25 -30.27
CA SER A 77 40.61 -11.55 -29.86
C SER A 77 40.66 -12.56 -31.02
N ASP A 78 39.89 -12.33 -32.08
CA ASP A 78 39.78 -13.20 -33.27
C ASP A 78 40.74 -12.82 -34.41
N GLY A 79 41.45 -11.70 -34.29
CA GLY A 79 42.38 -11.21 -35.30
C GLY A 79 41.74 -10.47 -36.49
N GLU A 80 40.41 -10.27 -36.48
CA GLU A 80 39.74 -9.53 -37.55
C GLU A 80 40.01 -8.02 -37.46
N ALA A 81 40.39 -7.41 -38.58
CA ALA A 81 40.92 -6.05 -38.61
C ALA A 81 39.87 -4.98 -38.30
N HIS A 82 38.59 -5.30 -38.52
CA HIS A 82 37.46 -4.42 -38.25
C HIS A 82 36.86 -4.58 -36.84
N HIS A 83 37.20 -5.67 -36.16
CA HIS A 83 36.70 -5.95 -34.82
C HIS A 83 37.52 -5.27 -33.73
N PHE A 84 36.92 -5.10 -32.56
CA PHE A 84 37.60 -4.62 -31.35
C PHE A 84 36.97 -5.23 -30.11
N ASN A 85 37.70 -5.28 -29.00
CA ASN A 85 37.13 -5.62 -27.71
C ASN A 85 36.79 -4.33 -26.98
N LEU A 86 35.63 -4.29 -26.31
CA LEU A 86 35.28 -3.23 -25.37
C LEU A 86 35.31 -3.81 -23.97
N GLU A 87 36.11 -3.21 -23.11
CA GLU A 87 36.15 -3.58 -21.71
C GLU A 87 35.58 -2.47 -20.85
N VAL A 88 34.72 -2.84 -19.90
CA VAL A 88 34.08 -1.91 -18.98
C VAL A 88 34.38 -2.34 -17.56
N SER A 89 34.86 -1.41 -16.73
CA SER A 89 35.06 -1.65 -15.31
C SER A 89 34.19 -0.74 -14.44
N TYR A 90 33.73 -1.30 -13.32
CA TYR A 90 32.97 -0.60 -12.28
C TYR A 90 33.31 -1.20 -10.92
N ARG A 91 33.79 -0.38 -9.99
CA ARG A 91 34.10 -0.77 -8.60
C ARG A 91 34.88 -2.09 -8.47
N GLY A 92 35.91 -2.25 -9.32
CA GLY A 92 36.78 -3.44 -9.31
C GLY A 92 36.26 -4.66 -10.10
N ARG A 93 35.01 -4.63 -10.59
CA ARG A 93 34.51 -5.62 -11.56
C ARG A 93 34.84 -5.19 -12.98
N ARG A 94 35.20 -6.16 -13.84
CA ARG A 94 35.54 -5.95 -15.25
C ARG A 94 34.68 -6.87 -16.12
N ASN A 95 33.96 -6.29 -17.07
CA ASN A 95 33.20 -7.00 -18.10
C ASN A 95 33.90 -6.77 -19.45
N VAL A 96 34.13 -7.86 -20.19
CA VAL A 96 34.76 -7.82 -21.51
C VAL A 96 33.70 -8.20 -22.54
N TYR A 97 33.48 -7.32 -23.51
CA TYR A 97 32.63 -7.55 -24.67
C TYR A 97 33.54 -7.80 -25.88
N PRO A 98 33.76 -9.06 -26.27
CA PRO A 98 34.75 -9.39 -27.28
C PRO A 98 34.22 -9.17 -28.70
N ASN A 99 35.14 -8.87 -29.63
CA ASN A 99 34.92 -8.89 -31.08
C ASN A 99 33.68 -8.09 -31.54
N LEU A 100 33.52 -6.89 -30.99
CA LEU A 100 32.52 -5.94 -31.44
C LEU A 100 32.88 -5.43 -32.84
N ASP A 101 31.85 -5.27 -33.67
CA ASP A 101 31.94 -4.73 -35.02
C ASP A 101 30.98 -3.56 -35.18
N CYS A 102 31.52 -2.47 -35.73
CA CYS A 102 30.78 -1.28 -36.12
C CYS A 102 30.95 -1.00 -37.63
N SER A 103 31.53 -1.90 -38.41
CA SER A 103 31.81 -1.73 -39.83
C SER A 103 30.54 -1.87 -40.67
N GLY A 104 30.43 -1.08 -41.76
CA GLY A 104 29.33 -1.16 -42.74
C GLY A 104 27.95 -1.44 -42.16
N THR A 105 27.34 -2.57 -42.56
CA THR A 105 26.09 -3.11 -42.01
C THR A 105 26.30 -4.19 -40.94
N ALA A 106 27.56 -4.57 -40.67
CA ALA A 106 27.93 -5.55 -39.66
C ALA A 106 28.03 -4.86 -38.28
N ASP A 107 26.87 -4.50 -37.73
CA ASP A 107 26.77 -3.99 -36.36
C ASP A 107 26.29 -5.12 -35.44
N ASN A 108 27.16 -5.58 -34.56
CA ASN A 108 26.86 -6.65 -33.61
C ASN A 108 26.72 -6.14 -32.16
N LEU A 109 26.74 -4.83 -31.92
CA LEU A 109 26.77 -4.24 -30.57
C LEU A 109 25.64 -4.79 -29.69
N LEU A 110 24.40 -4.75 -30.20
CA LEU A 110 23.23 -5.23 -29.46
C LEU A 110 23.28 -6.74 -29.19
N SER A 111 23.85 -7.53 -30.10
CA SER A 111 23.90 -8.99 -29.95
C SER A 111 24.95 -9.46 -28.94
N VAL A 112 26.07 -8.72 -28.83
CA VAL A 112 27.18 -9.07 -27.93
C VAL A 112 26.99 -8.45 -26.55
N ILE A 113 26.58 -7.19 -26.48
CA ILE A 113 26.39 -6.47 -25.20
C ILE A 113 25.06 -6.83 -24.56
N GLY A 114 24.02 -7.06 -25.37
CA GLY A 114 22.67 -7.28 -24.89
C GLY A 114 21.95 -5.99 -24.51
N ASN A 115 20.72 -6.15 -23.98
CA ASN A 115 19.85 -5.06 -23.57
C ASN A 115 19.06 -5.39 -22.28
N ASP A 116 19.61 -6.28 -21.45
CA ASP A 116 19.00 -6.65 -20.18
C ASP A 116 19.39 -5.69 -19.03
N ASP A 117 18.68 -5.80 -17.91
CA ASP A 117 18.86 -4.94 -16.74
C ASP A 117 20.21 -5.15 -16.01
N THR A 118 20.97 -6.19 -16.36
CA THR A 118 22.29 -6.48 -15.78
C THR A 118 23.42 -5.79 -16.53
N VAL A 119 23.15 -5.29 -17.74
CA VAL A 119 24.11 -4.56 -18.56
C VAL A 119 24.34 -3.15 -17.99
N LEU A 120 25.61 -2.82 -17.74
CA LEU A 120 26.01 -1.53 -17.15
C LEU A 120 26.09 -0.37 -18.15
N ILE A 121 26.18 -0.67 -19.45
CA ILE A 121 26.40 0.31 -20.51
C ILE A 121 25.44 0.14 -21.69
N THR A 122 25.18 1.24 -22.38
CA THR A 122 24.59 1.23 -23.71
C THR A 122 25.66 1.67 -24.70
N ALA A 123 25.99 0.81 -25.67
CA ALA A 123 26.86 1.17 -26.78
C ALA A 123 26.03 1.61 -27.99
N THR A 124 26.44 2.68 -28.66
CA THR A 124 25.77 3.22 -29.83
C THR A 124 26.79 3.48 -30.92
N LYS A 125 26.59 2.85 -32.08
CA LYS A 125 27.33 3.15 -33.29
C LYS A 125 26.98 4.56 -33.78
N LEU A 126 28.01 5.38 -33.97
CA LEU A 126 27.90 6.75 -34.51
C LEU A 126 28.29 6.82 -35.99
N ALA A 127 29.29 6.05 -36.39
CA ALA A 127 29.76 5.95 -37.77
C ALA A 127 30.25 4.53 -38.07
N SER A 128 30.36 4.19 -39.35
CA SER A 128 30.96 2.93 -39.77
C SER A 128 32.47 2.99 -39.62
N GLY A 129 33.06 2.01 -38.94
CA GLY A 129 34.50 1.90 -38.76
C GLY A 129 34.87 1.19 -37.46
N ARG A 130 36.18 1.15 -37.19
CA ARG A 130 36.75 0.60 -35.95
C ARG A 130 37.36 1.74 -35.13
N PRO A 131 36.97 1.95 -33.86
CA PRO A 131 37.64 2.94 -33.01
C PRO A 131 39.12 2.59 -32.82
N VAL A 132 39.96 3.61 -32.66
CA VAL A 132 41.38 3.38 -32.30
C VAL A 132 41.43 2.77 -30.90
N ASN A 133 42.39 1.88 -30.67
CA ASN A 133 42.66 1.35 -29.34
C ASN A 133 42.89 2.52 -28.37
N ALA A 134 42.17 2.52 -27.28
CA ALA A 134 42.16 3.63 -26.33
C ALA A 134 42.38 3.06 -24.94
N PRO A 135 43.29 3.65 -24.14
CA PRO A 135 43.51 3.21 -22.76
C PRO A 135 42.27 3.45 -21.92
N ILE A 136 42.23 2.82 -20.74
CA ILE A 136 41.15 2.97 -19.75
C ILE A 136 40.85 4.46 -19.53
N ALA A 137 39.59 4.84 -19.74
CA ALA A 137 39.11 6.19 -19.50
C ALA A 137 37.75 6.17 -18.80
N ASN A 138 37.56 7.09 -17.85
CA ASN A 138 36.27 7.27 -17.21
C ASN A 138 35.24 7.82 -18.21
N LEU A 139 34.00 7.35 -18.09
CA LEU A 139 32.87 8.05 -18.66
C LEU A 139 32.64 9.37 -17.90
N THR A 140 32.14 10.40 -18.57
CA THR A 140 31.92 11.72 -17.97
C THR A 140 30.55 12.29 -18.33
N GLY A 141 30.13 13.35 -17.64
CA GLY A 141 28.88 14.07 -17.92
C GLY A 141 27.62 13.44 -17.33
N GLY A 142 27.75 12.40 -16.49
CA GLY A 142 26.63 11.83 -15.75
C GLY A 142 26.17 12.77 -14.64
N SER A 143 24.86 12.99 -14.54
CA SER A 143 24.23 13.84 -13.53
C SER A 143 22.96 13.20 -13.00
N ASN A 144 22.68 13.39 -11.72
CA ASN A 144 21.43 12.96 -11.09
C ASN A 144 20.25 13.89 -11.42
N GLY A 145 20.52 15.08 -11.96
CA GLY A 145 19.51 16.12 -12.16
C GLY A 145 18.94 16.66 -10.84
N SER A 146 17.81 17.35 -10.92
CA SER A 146 17.09 17.89 -9.75
C SER A 146 15.70 17.28 -9.62
N LEU A 147 15.46 16.55 -8.52
CA LEU A 147 14.19 15.86 -8.28
C LEU A 147 13.05 16.84 -8.02
N SER A 148 12.00 16.76 -8.83
CA SER A 148 10.73 17.47 -8.69
C SER A 148 9.60 16.53 -8.26
N ASP A 149 8.49 17.07 -7.74
CA ASP A 149 7.30 16.25 -7.42
C ASP A 149 6.72 15.56 -8.67
N ALA A 150 6.91 16.16 -9.85
CA ALA A 150 6.47 15.60 -11.12
C ALA A 150 7.21 14.30 -11.46
N ASP A 151 8.45 14.12 -11.00
CA ASP A 151 9.22 12.88 -11.20
C ASP A 151 8.65 11.70 -10.41
N TYR A 152 7.82 11.96 -9.40
CA TYR A 152 7.11 10.93 -8.65
C TYR A 152 5.69 10.70 -9.19
N THR A 153 5.00 11.78 -9.54
CA THR A 153 3.54 11.79 -9.76
C THR A 153 3.11 11.68 -11.22
N ALA A 154 3.96 12.08 -12.18
CA ALA A 154 3.60 12.09 -13.59
C ALA A 154 3.42 10.67 -14.18
N SER A 155 2.69 10.58 -15.29
CA SER A 155 2.46 9.30 -15.99
C SER A 155 3.77 8.61 -16.37
N GLY A 156 3.86 7.30 -16.13
CA GLY A 156 5.06 6.51 -16.40
C GLY A 156 6.23 6.75 -15.43
N ARG A 157 5.98 7.45 -14.31
CA ARG A 157 7.00 7.75 -13.29
C ARG A 157 6.72 7.05 -11.96
N GLY A 158 7.51 7.35 -10.91
CA GLY A 158 7.64 6.59 -9.66
C GLY A 158 6.36 5.93 -9.14
N LEU A 159 5.37 6.72 -8.73
CA LEU A 159 4.12 6.20 -8.14
C LEU A 159 3.30 5.38 -9.15
N ASN A 160 3.29 5.79 -10.43
CA ASN A 160 2.57 5.08 -11.48
C ASN A 160 3.22 3.75 -11.87
N LEU A 161 4.53 3.61 -11.66
CA LEU A 161 5.27 2.35 -11.83
C LEU A 161 5.08 1.44 -10.60
N LEU A 162 5.02 2.00 -9.39
CA LEU A 162 4.85 1.25 -8.15
C LEU A 162 3.41 0.71 -7.95
N LYS A 163 2.41 1.50 -8.38
CA LYS A 163 0.98 1.18 -8.23
C LYS A 163 0.55 -0.17 -8.85
N PRO A 164 0.88 -0.52 -10.11
CA PRO A 164 0.41 -1.75 -10.72
C PRO A 164 1.13 -3.01 -10.21
N LEU A 165 2.17 -2.87 -9.38
CA LEU A 165 2.93 -4.01 -8.87
C LEU A 165 2.04 -4.88 -7.97
N LYS A 166 1.99 -6.16 -8.35
CA LYS A 166 1.31 -7.22 -7.61
C LYS A 166 2.18 -7.67 -6.45
N ASP A 167 1.54 -8.29 -5.46
CA ASP A 167 2.24 -8.91 -4.32
C ASP A 167 3.04 -7.93 -3.43
N VAL A 168 2.80 -6.63 -3.57
CA VAL A 168 3.35 -5.59 -2.69
C VAL A 168 2.34 -5.26 -1.60
N GLY A 169 2.69 -5.55 -0.34
CA GLY A 169 1.83 -5.35 0.83
C GLY A 169 1.81 -3.91 1.36
N ALA A 170 2.93 -3.20 1.28
CA ALA A 170 3.07 -1.82 1.73
C ALA A 170 3.90 -1.00 0.74
N ARG A 171 3.50 0.26 0.50
CA ARG A 171 4.12 1.16 -0.48
C ARG A 171 4.34 2.52 0.17
N TRP A 172 5.50 3.14 -0.06
CA TRP A 172 5.81 4.49 0.42
C TRP A 172 6.78 5.18 -0.54
N VAL A 173 6.97 6.48 -0.33
CA VAL A 173 8.00 7.27 -1.02
C VAL A 173 9.08 7.61 -0.01
N ALA A 174 10.31 7.19 -0.28
CA ALA A 174 11.46 7.43 0.59
C ALA A 174 11.96 8.87 0.47
N GLY A 175 12.05 9.57 1.60
CA GLY A 175 12.70 10.89 1.72
C GLY A 175 11.94 12.03 1.04
N ARG A 176 10.65 11.85 0.75
CA ARG A 176 9.81 12.89 0.16
C ARG A 176 8.36 12.72 0.59
N SER A 177 8.02 13.45 1.65
CA SER A 177 6.68 13.53 2.21
C SER A 177 6.23 14.99 2.11
N ASN A 178 5.37 15.32 1.16
CA ASN A 178 4.80 16.67 1.01
C ASN A 178 3.37 16.58 0.48
N GLU A 179 2.64 17.69 0.49
CA GLU A 179 1.22 17.73 0.08
C GLU A 179 0.97 17.15 -1.32
N THR A 180 1.83 17.47 -2.30
CA THR A 180 1.72 16.97 -3.68
C THR A 180 1.84 15.44 -3.72
N ILE A 181 2.85 14.89 -3.03
CA ILE A 181 3.08 13.44 -2.99
C ILE A 181 1.95 12.73 -2.24
N LYS A 182 1.52 13.24 -1.08
CA LYS A 182 0.44 12.68 -0.27
C LYS A 182 -0.88 12.65 -1.04
N THR A 183 -1.19 13.72 -1.76
CA THR A 183 -2.38 13.79 -2.63
C THR A 183 -2.33 12.76 -3.75
N ALA A 184 -1.17 12.59 -4.40
CA ALA A 184 -0.99 11.58 -5.44
C ALA A 184 -1.09 10.15 -4.89
N ILE A 185 -0.57 9.91 -3.68
CA ILE A 185 -0.69 8.64 -2.98
C ILE A 185 -2.16 8.33 -2.64
N ALA A 186 -2.92 9.30 -2.11
CA ALA A 186 -4.35 9.11 -1.82
C ALA A 186 -5.14 8.76 -3.09
N ALA A 187 -4.83 9.40 -4.23
CA ALA A 187 -5.43 9.07 -5.52
C ALA A 187 -5.02 7.67 -6.01
N ALA A 188 -3.77 7.25 -5.79
CA ALA A 188 -3.30 5.91 -6.12
C ALA A 188 -3.99 4.84 -5.25
N ALA A 189 -4.13 5.10 -3.95
CA ALA A 189 -4.77 4.21 -2.99
C ALA A 189 -6.23 3.90 -3.35
N ALA A 190 -6.99 4.91 -3.83
CA ALA A 190 -8.38 4.74 -4.27
C ALA A 190 -8.57 3.73 -5.43
N THR A 191 -7.49 3.39 -6.14
CA THR A 191 -7.49 2.44 -7.27
C THR A 191 -6.55 1.26 -7.05
N THR A 192 -5.98 1.14 -5.85
CA THR A 192 -5.11 0.03 -5.47
C THR A 192 -5.97 -1.08 -4.90
N HIS A 193 -5.91 -2.27 -5.50
CA HIS A 193 -6.74 -3.41 -5.10
C HIS A 193 -6.09 -4.28 -4.00
N ASN A 194 -4.79 -4.14 -3.74
CA ASN A 194 -4.04 -4.94 -2.77
C ASN A 194 -2.98 -4.11 -2.01
N GLY A 195 -2.87 -4.36 -0.70
CA GLY A 195 -1.90 -3.70 0.18
C GLY A 195 -2.25 -2.26 0.53
N PHE A 196 -1.28 -1.57 1.11
CA PHE A 196 -1.42 -0.22 1.66
C PHE A 196 -0.47 0.77 1.02
N TRP A 197 -0.84 2.04 1.16
CA TRP A 197 0.03 3.18 0.99
C TRP A 197 0.30 3.82 2.34
N LEU A 198 1.58 4.03 2.65
CA LEU A 198 2.03 4.66 3.86
C LEU A 198 2.42 6.09 3.53
N ILE A 199 1.99 7.00 4.40
CA ILE A 199 2.33 8.41 4.40
C ILE A 199 2.74 8.79 5.82
N GLY A 200 3.43 9.91 6.00
CA GLY A 200 3.79 10.44 7.31
C GLY A 200 3.93 11.96 7.26
N PRO A 201 4.37 12.60 8.34
CA PRO A 201 4.58 14.05 8.34
C PRO A 201 5.62 14.50 7.31
N ASP A 202 5.61 15.80 6.97
CA ASP A 202 6.56 16.38 6.03
C ASP A 202 8.01 16.28 6.52
N ASP A 203 8.22 16.47 7.82
CA ASP A 203 9.52 16.33 8.48
C ASP A 203 9.36 15.92 9.97
N GLU A 204 10.49 15.81 10.67
CA GLU A 204 10.55 15.40 12.07
C GLU A 204 10.06 16.45 13.08
N ARG A 205 9.78 17.68 12.63
CA ARG A 205 9.38 18.83 13.46
C ARG A 205 7.87 19.03 13.49
N VAL A 206 7.12 18.34 12.63
CA VAL A 206 5.66 18.42 12.62
C VAL A 206 5.10 17.86 13.92
N SER A 207 4.43 18.72 14.72
CA SER A 207 3.80 18.33 15.98
C SER A 207 2.63 17.37 15.76
N ASP A 208 2.21 16.71 16.84
CA ASP A 208 1.02 15.86 16.92
C ASP A 208 -0.26 16.59 16.46
N SER A 209 -0.44 17.84 16.90
CA SER A 209 -1.56 18.70 16.52
C SER A 209 -1.54 19.07 15.04
N LEU A 210 -0.37 19.38 14.48
CA LEU A 210 -0.23 19.66 13.05
C LEU A 210 -0.44 18.40 12.21
N ALA A 211 0.06 17.25 12.66
CA ALA A 211 -0.17 15.96 12.01
C ALA A 211 -1.67 15.61 11.95
N ALA A 212 -2.43 15.88 13.01
CA ALA A 212 -3.88 15.68 13.03
C ALA A 212 -4.62 16.60 12.03
N VAL A 213 -4.15 17.83 11.84
CA VAL A 213 -4.67 18.75 10.80
C VAL A 213 -4.30 18.23 9.40
N GLU A 214 -3.07 17.76 9.25
CA GLU A 214 -2.56 17.27 7.97
C GLU A 214 -3.37 16.07 7.47
N VAL A 215 -3.61 15.06 8.32
CA VAL A 215 -4.42 13.87 7.98
C VAL A 215 -5.89 14.15 7.70
N ALA A 216 -6.39 15.32 8.11
CA ALA A 216 -7.72 15.77 7.75
C ALA A 216 -7.78 16.42 6.35
N THR A 217 -6.63 16.82 5.79
CA THR A 217 -6.57 17.61 4.54
C THR A 217 -6.73 16.77 3.28
N TYR A 218 -6.22 15.53 3.27
CA TYR A 218 -6.30 14.65 2.10
C TYR A 218 -7.38 13.55 2.24
N PRO A 219 -7.83 12.96 1.10
CA PRO A 219 -8.86 11.93 1.12
C PRO A 219 -8.45 10.73 1.98
N ARG A 220 -9.28 10.45 2.99
CA ARG A 220 -9.13 9.30 3.89
C ARG A 220 -9.53 8.01 3.20
N SER A 221 -8.82 6.93 3.52
CA SER A 221 -9.03 5.62 2.91
C SER A 221 -8.56 4.50 3.83
N ASP A 222 -9.26 3.36 3.78
CA ASP A 222 -8.87 2.09 4.42
C ASP A 222 -7.58 1.49 3.82
N ARG A 223 -7.02 2.11 2.78
CA ARG A 223 -5.77 1.76 2.12
C ARG A 223 -4.62 2.72 2.39
N VAL A 224 -4.87 3.81 3.12
CA VAL A 224 -3.85 4.81 3.46
C VAL A 224 -3.62 4.75 4.97
N ILE A 225 -2.36 4.66 5.37
CA ILE A 225 -1.94 4.68 6.77
C ILE A 225 -1.03 5.89 6.99
N TYR A 226 -1.39 6.74 7.95
CA TYR A 226 -0.54 7.84 8.37
C TYR A 226 0.32 7.43 9.55
N CYS A 227 1.63 7.34 9.34
CA CYS A 227 2.62 6.93 10.32
C CYS A 227 3.21 8.18 10.98
N PHE A 228 3.12 8.30 12.30
CA PHE A 228 3.57 9.46 13.05
C PHE A 228 4.69 9.13 14.05
N ASN A 229 5.44 10.19 14.39
CA ASN A 229 6.60 10.24 15.25
C ASN A 229 7.85 9.65 14.58
N HIS A 230 8.74 10.54 14.12
CA HIS A 230 9.95 10.16 13.40
C HIS A 230 10.95 9.48 14.35
N PRO A 231 11.41 8.25 14.04
CA PRO A 231 12.42 7.58 14.84
C PRO A 231 13.85 7.93 14.41
N TYR A 232 14.76 7.91 15.39
CA TYR A 232 16.20 7.98 15.20
C TYR A 232 16.81 6.58 15.29
N THR A 233 17.78 6.29 14.44
CA THR A 233 18.54 5.03 14.45
C THR A 233 20.03 5.32 14.31
N LEU A 234 20.88 4.35 14.64
CA LEU A 234 22.33 4.50 14.49
C LEU A 234 22.77 4.14 13.08
N ASP A 235 23.52 5.03 12.47
CA ASP A 235 24.34 4.70 11.34
C ASP A 235 25.51 3.79 11.78
N VAL A 236 25.60 2.60 11.18
CA VAL A 236 26.55 1.55 11.55
C VAL A 236 28.01 1.95 11.28
N GLU A 237 28.30 2.80 10.30
CA GLU A 237 29.69 3.18 9.99
C GLU A 237 30.16 4.39 10.78
N THR A 238 29.29 5.40 10.95
CA THR A 238 29.66 6.64 11.64
C THR A 238 29.33 6.60 13.13
N ALA A 239 28.54 5.62 13.59
CA ALA A 239 27.96 5.54 14.93
C ALA A 239 27.14 6.79 15.31
N THR A 240 26.67 7.57 14.33
CA THR A 240 25.84 8.76 14.57
C THR A 240 24.36 8.45 14.47
N GLU A 241 23.55 9.18 15.23
CA GLU A 241 22.10 9.08 15.09
C GLU A 241 21.63 9.79 13.82
N VAL A 242 20.83 9.08 13.04
CA VAL A 242 20.18 9.59 11.85
C VAL A 242 18.67 9.49 12.01
N VAL A 243 17.97 10.55 11.62
CA VAL A 243 16.52 10.57 11.58
C VAL A 243 16.03 9.73 10.40
N THR A 244 14.98 8.94 10.62
CA THR A 244 14.36 8.12 9.58
C THR A 244 12.86 8.34 9.57
N GLU A 245 12.23 8.15 8.42
CA GLU A 245 10.78 8.27 8.29
C GLU A 245 10.07 7.12 9.05
N PRO A 246 8.90 7.35 9.66
CA PRO A 246 8.15 6.29 10.37
C PRO A 246 7.52 5.26 9.43
N MET A 247 7.22 5.64 8.19
CA MET A 247 6.61 4.78 7.17
C MET A 247 7.39 3.47 6.92
N PRO A 248 8.71 3.48 6.63
CA PRO A 248 9.47 2.26 6.39
C PRO A 248 9.54 1.33 7.62
N TRP A 249 9.46 1.85 8.85
CA TRP A 249 9.41 1.00 10.05
C TRP A 249 8.10 0.22 10.13
N LEU A 250 6.97 0.87 9.86
CA LEU A 250 5.70 0.16 9.79
C LEU A 250 5.68 -0.81 8.59
N ALA A 251 6.22 -0.42 7.44
CA ALA A 251 6.34 -1.31 6.28
C ALA A 251 7.12 -2.58 6.60
N SER A 252 8.22 -2.45 7.37
CA SER A 252 9.03 -3.57 7.85
C SER A 252 8.19 -4.56 8.66
N ILE A 253 7.42 -4.07 9.64
CA ILE A 253 6.52 -4.90 10.45
C ILE A 253 5.48 -5.60 9.57
N LEU A 254 4.80 -4.85 8.70
CA LEU A 254 3.74 -5.39 7.84
C LEU A 254 4.26 -6.42 6.82
N SER A 255 5.55 -6.37 6.48
CA SER A 255 6.20 -7.31 5.56
C SER A 255 6.60 -8.65 6.19
N GLN A 256 6.71 -8.70 7.52
CA GLN A 256 7.21 -9.86 8.26
C GLN A 256 6.17 -10.51 9.16
N THR A 257 5.15 -9.75 9.56
CA THR A 257 4.05 -10.25 10.37
C THR A 257 2.97 -10.86 9.49
N ASP A 258 2.27 -11.84 10.04
CA ASP A 258 1.10 -12.43 9.40
C ASP A 258 -0.09 -11.46 9.40
N VAL A 259 -1.10 -11.72 8.54
CA VAL A 259 -2.22 -10.79 8.29
C VAL A 259 -3.12 -10.51 9.50
N ASP A 260 -3.11 -11.43 10.46
CA ASP A 260 -3.85 -11.45 11.70
C ASP A 260 -3.07 -10.88 12.89
N ILE A 261 -1.79 -10.56 12.71
CA ILE A 261 -0.98 -9.93 13.76
C ILE A 261 -1.16 -8.40 13.69
N HIS A 262 -1.48 -7.82 14.84
CA HIS A 262 -1.63 -6.37 14.97
C HIS A 262 -0.24 -5.70 14.96
N PRO A 263 -0.04 -4.59 14.22
CA PRO A 263 1.27 -3.94 14.16
C PRO A 263 1.73 -3.39 15.52
N GLY A 264 0.79 -3.12 16.42
CA GLY A 264 1.04 -2.75 17.81
C GLY A 264 1.08 -3.91 18.80
N ASP A 265 1.14 -5.16 18.33
CA ASP A 265 1.35 -6.32 19.19
C ASP A 265 2.75 -6.27 19.82
N GLU A 266 2.88 -6.78 21.04
CA GLU A 266 4.16 -6.82 21.75
C GLU A 266 5.20 -7.67 21.01
N ASP A 267 4.76 -8.71 20.30
CA ASP A 267 5.63 -9.57 19.50
C ASP A 267 6.25 -8.84 18.29
N THR A 268 5.79 -7.62 17.94
CA THR A 268 6.40 -6.80 16.88
C THR A 268 7.56 -5.93 17.36
N LYS A 269 7.71 -5.70 18.68
CA LYS A 269 8.78 -4.87 19.26
C LYS A 269 10.20 -5.26 18.78
N PRO A 270 10.56 -6.55 18.64
CA PRO A 270 11.89 -6.93 18.14
C PRO A 270 12.20 -6.42 16.72
N LEU A 271 11.17 -6.19 15.89
CA LEU A 271 11.33 -5.63 14.54
C LEU A 271 11.67 -4.14 14.55
N LEU A 272 11.51 -3.48 15.71
CA LEU A 272 11.80 -2.07 15.95
C LEU A 272 13.06 -1.85 16.80
N ALA A 273 13.83 -2.91 17.10
CA ALA A 273 15.02 -2.85 17.96
C ALA A 273 16.14 -1.93 17.43
N GLY A 274 16.10 -1.56 16.15
CA GLY A 274 17.03 -0.59 15.55
C GLY A 274 16.78 0.86 15.96
N ILE A 275 15.62 1.18 16.54
CA ILE A 275 15.26 2.54 16.97
C ILE A 275 15.99 2.87 18.29
N LYS A 276 16.47 4.11 18.40
CA LYS A 276 17.14 4.63 19.61
C LYS A 276 16.31 5.62 20.39
N ARG A 277 15.58 6.47 19.69
CA ARG A 277 14.63 7.43 20.27
C ARG A 277 13.68 7.94 19.21
N LEU A 278 12.70 8.74 19.64
CA LEU A 278 11.70 9.37 18.77
C LEU A 278 11.92 10.90 18.74
N SER A 279 11.35 11.59 17.76
CA SER A 279 11.36 13.06 17.75
C SER A 279 10.56 13.66 18.89
N PHE A 280 9.44 13.03 19.24
CA PHE A 280 8.61 13.40 20.38
C PHE A 280 8.58 12.26 21.39
N GLU A 281 9.55 12.23 22.30
CA GLU A 281 9.69 11.18 23.32
C GLU A 281 8.66 11.31 24.45
N ALA A 282 8.17 12.51 24.71
CA ALA A 282 7.31 12.84 25.84
C ALA A 282 5.85 13.09 25.44
N LEU A 283 5.33 12.35 24.44
CA LEU A 283 3.90 12.39 24.14
C LEU A 283 3.12 11.76 25.29
N ASP A 284 2.14 12.49 25.81
CA ASP A 284 1.27 11.97 26.85
C ASP A 284 0.18 11.05 26.27
N ARG A 285 -0.54 10.36 27.17
CA ARG A 285 -1.62 9.45 26.78
C ARG A 285 -2.76 10.16 26.03
N GLU A 286 -3.06 11.41 26.38
CA GLU A 286 -4.13 12.18 25.73
C GLU A 286 -3.76 12.52 24.29
N ALA A 287 -2.49 12.83 24.01
CA ALA A 287 -1.97 13.03 22.66
C ALA A 287 -2.12 11.75 21.82
N TYR A 288 -1.78 10.57 22.35
CA TYR A 288 -2.00 9.31 21.64
C TYR A 288 -3.48 9.02 21.39
N ILE A 289 -4.36 9.32 22.34
CA ILE A 289 -5.83 9.20 22.15
C ILE A 289 -6.29 10.13 21.01
N ALA A 290 -5.81 11.38 20.99
CA ALA A 290 -6.14 12.35 19.95
C ALA A 290 -5.64 11.92 18.56
N LEU A 291 -4.39 11.46 18.46
CA LEU A 291 -3.81 10.91 17.23
C LEU A 291 -4.60 9.69 16.74
N ARG A 292 -4.94 8.77 17.65
CA ARG A 292 -5.77 7.59 17.35
C ARG A 292 -7.13 8.00 16.81
N ALA A 293 -7.78 8.99 17.41
CA ALA A 293 -9.06 9.53 16.96
C ALA A 293 -8.95 10.24 15.59
N ALA A 294 -7.78 10.79 15.26
CA ALA A 294 -7.52 11.41 13.96
C ALA A 294 -7.29 10.39 12.82
N GLY A 295 -7.09 9.10 13.13
CA GLY A 295 -6.76 8.05 12.16
C GLY A 295 -5.26 7.93 11.90
N ILE A 296 -4.46 8.21 12.93
CA ILE A 296 -2.99 8.19 12.86
C ILE A 296 -2.46 6.95 13.58
N THR A 297 -1.50 6.28 12.93
CA THR A 297 -0.66 5.24 13.50
C THR A 297 0.60 5.86 14.08
N ALA A 298 0.62 6.10 15.40
CA ALA A 298 1.74 6.73 16.09
C ALA A 298 2.68 5.71 16.73
N LEU A 299 3.98 6.00 16.67
CA LEU A 299 5.04 5.24 17.34
C LEU A 299 5.27 5.79 18.76
N GLU A 300 5.36 4.90 19.74
CA GLU A 300 5.62 5.18 21.16
C GLU A 300 6.89 4.49 21.63
N CYS A 301 7.52 5.06 22.67
CA CYS A 301 8.59 4.44 23.44
C CYS A 301 8.09 4.22 24.86
N ASP A 302 7.84 2.97 25.23
CA ASP A 302 7.54 2.56 26.61
C ASP A 302 8.56 1.47 27.01
N ASP A 303 8.13 0.22 27.26
CA ASP A 303 9.02 -0.95 27.38
C ASP A 303 9.48 -1.46 25.99
N GLY A 304 10.15 -0.57 25.25
CA GLY A 304 10.51 -0.72 23.85
C GLY A 304 9.66 0.14 22.92
N PHE A 305 9.99 0.09 21.62
CA PHE A 305 9.28 0.86 20.59
C PHE A 305 8.13 0.04 20.01
N VAL A 306 6.94 0.64 19.90
CA VAL A 306 5.73 -0.02 19.36
C VAL A 306 4.79 0.99 18.70
N PHE A 307 4.07 0.55 17.67
CA PHE A 307 2.99 1.36 17.06
C PHE A 307 1.69 1.18 17.84
N VAL A 308 1.32 2.15 18.67
CA VAL A 308 0.19 2.06 19.61
C VAL A 308 -1.16 1.94 18.90
N SER A 309 -1.30 2.62 17.77
CA SER A 309 -2.55 2.70 17.02
C SER A 309 -2.37 1.99 15.68
N GLY A 310 -2.82 0.75 15.54
CA GLY A 310 -2.77 0.04 14.25
C GLY A 310 -3.87 0.49 13.30
N ARG A 311 -3.98 1.80 13.02
CA ARG A 311 -5.13 2.40 12.31
C ARG A 311 -4.80 2.97 10.94
N THR A 312 -5.71 2.74 10.01
CA THR A 312 -5.78 3.45 8.74
C THR A 312 -6.33 4.86 8.93
N THR A 313 -6.25 5.67 7.88
CA THR A 313 -6.83 7.02 7.88
C THR A 313 -8.36 7.03 7.80
N ASP A 314 -9.02 5.90 7.48
CA ASP A 314 -10.48 5.80 7.46
C ASP A 314 -11.03 5.80 8.89
N LEU A 315 -11.97 6.71 9.17
CA LEU A 315 -12.67 6.78 10.46
C LEU A 315 -14.06 6.13 10.43
N THR A 316 -14.41 5.44 9.34
CA THR A 316 -15.67 4.72 9.26
C THR A 316 -15.63 3.53 10.22
N PRO A 317 -16.61 3.40 11.15
CA PRO A 317 -16.67 2.27 12.07
C PRO A 317 -16.57 0.90 11.37
N GLY A 318 -15.67 0.06 11.84
CA GLY A 318 -15.35 -1.27 11.30
C GLY A 318 -14.35 -1.28 10.14
N LYS A 319 -13.76 -0.13 9.78
CA LYS A 319 -12.73 -0.02 8.72
C LYS A 319 -11.42 0.60 9.19
N GLU A 320 -11.37 1.02 10.44
CA GLU A 320 -10.28 1.84 10.92
C GLU A 320 -9.01 1.02 11.16
N GLU A 321 -9.12 -0.27 11.44
CA GLU A 321 -7.97 -1.11 11.81
C GLU A 321 -7.22 -1.68 10.60
N ILE A 322 -5.88 -1.63 10.65
CA ILE A 322 -4.98 -2.16 9.62
C ILE A 322 -5.17 -3.67 9.47
N THR A 323 -5.25 -4.40 10.59
CA THR A 323 -5.43 -5.86 10.61
C THR A 323 -6.69 -6.28 9.90
N ARG A 324 -7.81 -5.59 10.15
CA ARG A 324 -9.08 -5.83 9.45
C ARG A 324 -8.93 -5.75 7.93
N ARG A 325 -8.23 -4.73 7.42
CA ARG A 325 -7.99 -4.59 5.97
C ARG A 325 -7.04 -5.68 5.45
N ARG A 326 -5.98 -6.02 6.19
CA ARG A 326 -5.06 -7.12 5.84
C ARG A 326 -5.78 -8.45 5.70
N MET A 327 -6.61 -8.80 6.69
CA MET A 327 -7.46 -9.99 6.66
C MET A 327 -8.45 -9.98 5.50
N THR A 328 -9.06 -8.83 5.21
CA THR A 328 -9.97 -8.67 4.07
C THR A 328 -9.24 -8.93 2.75
N ASP A 329 -8.08 -8.29 2.53
CA ASP A 329 -7.23 -8.51 1.35
C ASP A 329 -6.84 -9.97 1.21
N TYR A 330 -6.43 -10.60 2.32
CA TYR A 330 -6.03 -12.00 2.35
C TYR A 330 -7.16 -12.93 1.91
N ILE A 331 -8.38 -12.70 2.39
CA ILE A 331 -9.55 -13.50 2.00
C ILE A 331 -9.91 -13.25 0.53
N GLU A 332 -9.96 -11.98 0.09
CA GLU A 332 -10.34 -11.61 -1.28
C GLU A 332 -9.35 -12.18 -2.30
N LEU A 333 -8.04 -12.01 -2.05
CA LEU A 333 -6.97 -12.48 -2.93
C LEU A 333 -6.78 -14.00 -2.82
N GLY A 334 -6.86 -14.55 -1.61
CA GLY A 334 -6.72 -15.98 -1.35
C GLY A 334 -7.86 -16.81 -1.94
N ALA A 335 -9.07 -16.27 -2.03
CA ALA A 335 -10.21 -16.92 -2.66
C ALA A 335 -10.11 -16.96 -4.20
N ALA A 336 -9.47 -15.97 -4.83
CA ALA A 336 -9.48 -15.81 -6.28
C ALA A 336 -8.87 -17.00 -7.06
N PRO A 337 -7.72 -17.61 -6.67
CA PRO A 337 -7.17 -18.80 -7.31
C PRO A 337 -8.14 -19.98 -7.36
N TYR A 338 -8.94 -20.19 -6.30
CA TYR A 338 -9.95 -21.25 -6.23
C TYR A 338 -11.08 -21.03 -7.24
N LEU A 339 -11.34 -19.80 -7.68
CA LEU A 339 -12.37 -19.50 -8.68
C LEU A 339 -11.80 -19.41 -10.09
N LYS A 340 -10.51 -19.09 -10.25
CA LYS A 340 -9.84 -18.87 -11.53
C LYS A 340 -9.98 -20.07 -12.49
N HIS A 341 -9.92 -21.29 -11.97
CA HIS A 341 -10.02 -22.51 -12.78
C HIS A 341 -11.43 -22.78 -13.36
N LEU A 342 -12.43 -22.01 -12.93
CA LEU A 342 -13.82 -22.09 -13.42
C LEU A 342 -14.16 -21.01 -14.44
N VAL A 343 -13.29 -20.00 -14.60
CA VAL A 343 -13.47 -18.93 -15.59
C VAL A 343 -13.46 -19.53 -17.00
N LYS A 344 -14.38 -19.06 -17.86
CA LYS A 344 -14.64 -19.53 -19.25
C LYS A 344 -15.24 -20.95 -19.38
N LYS A 345 -15.45 -21.70 -18.29
CA LYS A 345 -16.14 -22.99 -18.36
C LYS A 345 -17.66 -22.80 -18.48
N ALA A 346 -18.35 -23.77 -19.07
CA ALA A 346 -19.82 -23.71 -19.19
C ALA A 346 -20.47 -23.61 -17.81
N LYS A 347 -21.44 -22.69 -17.67
CA LYS A 347 -22.16 -22.39 -16.42
C LYS A 347 -23.17 -23.49 -16.08
N THR A 348 -22.71 -24.64 -15.62
CA THR A 348 -23.56 -25.74 -15.15
C THR A 348 -23.77 -25.66 -13.64
N GLU A 349 -24.87 -26.22 -13.13
CA GLU A 349 -25.15 -26.28 -11.69
C GLU A 349 -24.03 -26.99 -10.92
N ALA A 350 -23.52 -28.10 -11.46
CA ALA A 350 -22.40 -28.85 -10.87
C ALA A 350 -21.16 -27.97 -10.64
N ARG A 351 -20.81 -27.08 -11.58
CA ARG A 351 -19.65 -26.19 -11.42
C ARG A 351 -19.91 -25.05 -10.43
N ARG A 352 -21.16 -24.59 -10.31
CA ARG A 352 -21.53 -23.59 -9.30
C ARG A 352 -21.42 -24.19 -7.89
N LYS A 353 -21.91 -25.42 -7.69
CA LYS A 353 -21.71 -26.18 -6.45
C LYS A 353 -20.23 -26.41 -6.15
N LEU A 354 -19.42 -26.72 -7.16
CA LEU A 354 -17.97 -26.87 -6.99
C LEU A 354 -17.30 -25.56 -6.55
N ALA A 355 -17.67 -24.42 -7.14
CA ALA A 355 -17.16 -23.11 -6.74
C ALA A 355 -17.50 -22.78 -5.28
N ILE A 356 -18.77 -23.00 -4.88
CA ILE A 356 -19.23 -22.79 -3.50
C ILE A 356 -18.49 -23.72 -2.54
N GLY A 357 -18.38 -25.01 -2.88
CA GLY A 357 -17.65 -25.99 -2.08
C GLY A 357 -16.19 -25.60 -1.87
N ALA A 358 -15.50 -25.13 -2.91
CA ALA A 358 -14.12 -24.67 -2.81
C ALA A 358 -13.96 -23.46 -1.86
N LEU A 359 -14.87 -22.49 -1.92
CA LEU A 359 -14.87 -21.34 -1.00
C LEU A 359 -15.22 -21.74 0.43
N ILE A 360 -16.20 -22.63 0.63
CA ILE A 360 -16.53 -23.19 1.94
C ILE A 360 -15.31 -23.87 2.54
N SER A 361 -14.64 -24.75 1.80
CA SER A 361 -13.42 -25.42 2.28
C SER A 361 -12.31 -24.43 2.61
N PHE A 362 -12.14 -23.36 1.83
CA PHE A 362 -11.17 -22.30 2.13
C PHE A 362 -11.49 -21.57 3.43
N LEU A 363 -12.71 -21.02 3.57
CA LEU A 363 -13.11 -20.25 4.76
C LEU A 363 -13.21 -21.13 6.00
N GLN A 364 -13.69 -22.36 5.87
CA GLN A 364 -13.78 -23.31 6.99
C GLN A 364 -12.42 -23.62 7.59
N ARG A 365 -11.37 -23.75 6.78
CA ARG A 365 -10.01 -23.95 7.31
C ARG A 365 -9.54 -22.78 8.16
N HIS A 366 -9.82 -21.55 7.73
CA HIS A 366 -9.47 -20.36 8.51
C HIS A 366 -10.33 -20.18 9.76
N LYS A 367 -11.59 -20.61 9.71
CA LYS A 367 -12.47 -20.66 10.88
C LYS A 367 -11.99 -21.67 11.91
N SER A 368 -11.71 -22.90 11.47
CA SER A 368 -11.23 -23.97 12.36
C SER A 368 -9.84 -23.70 12.94
N ALA A 369 -9.04 -22.86 12.30
CA ALA A 369 -7.75 -22.41 12.82
C ALA A 369 -7.87 -21.19 13.75
N GLU A 370 -9.07 -20.63 13.94
CA GLU A 370 -9.33 -19.43 14.77
C GLU A 370 -8.39 -18.26 14.48
N ARG A 371 -8.01 -18.11 13.20
CA ARG A 371 -6.96 -17.19 12.78
C ARG A 371 -7.49 -15.87 12.21
N VAL A 372 -8.42 -15.96 11.26
CA VAL A 372 -8.91 -14.80 10.49
C VAL A 372 -10.45 -14.72 10.49
N VAL A 373 -11.11 -15.87 10.37
CA VAL A 373 -12.56 -15.95 10.17
C VAL A 373 -13.21 -16.40 11.47
N ARG A 374 -14.15 -15.60 11.99
CA ARG A 374 -15.03 -16.01 13.10
C ARG A 374 -16.21 -16.80 12.56
N GLU A 375 -16.92 -16.21 11.61
CA GLU A 375 -18.07 -16.81 10.93
C GLU A 375 -18.13 -16.42 9.46
N TYR A 376 -18.84 -17.20 8.64
CA TYR A 376 -19.04 -16.87 7.23
C TYR A 376 -20.36 -17.41 6.68
N ALA A 377 -20.86 -16.74 5.64
CA ALA A 377 -21.98 -17.18 4.83
C ALA A 377 -21.67 -16.96 3.36
N ILE A 378 -22.00 -17.96 2.53
CA ILE A 378 -21.88 -17.87 1.07
C ILE A 378 -23.27 -18.04 0.47
N ARG A 379 -23.68 -17.08 -0.35
CA ARG A 379 -24.94 -17.11 -1.08
C ARG A 379 -24.69 -16.99 -2.57
N GLU A 380 -25.29 -17.91 -3.33
CA GLU A 380 -25.37 -17.79 -4.77
C GLU A 380 -26.46 -16.80 -5.17
N VAL A 381 -26.15 -15.95 -6.15
CA VAL A 381 -27.15 -15.11 -6.81
C VAL A 381 -27.01 -15.28 -8.31
N ASP A 382 -28.07 -15.76 -8.96
CA ASP A 382 -28.07 -15.87 -10.41
C ASP A 382 -28.14 -14.47 -11.03
N ALA A 383 -27.12 -14.13 -11.81
CA ALA A 383 -26.97 -12.84 -12.44
C ALA A 383 -27.29 -12.84 -13.94
N GLY A 384 -27.77 -13.97 -14.49
CA GLY A 384 -28.00 -14.12 -15.93
C GLY A 384 -26.72 -14.07 -16.78
N ARG A 385 -26.88 -13.90 -18.10
CA ARG A 385 -25.86 -13.60 -19.14
C ARG A 385 -24.41 -14.02 -18.86
N GLY A 386 -24.16 -15.32 -18.68
CA GLY A 386 -22.79 -15.86 -18.55
C GLY A 386 -22.00 -15.39 -17.32
N VAL A 387 -22.62 -14.63 -16.41
CA VAL A 387 -22.01 -14.19 -15.16
C VAL A 387 -22.52 -15.08 -14.01
N PHE A 388 -21.58 -15.50 -13.17
CA PHE A 388 -21.84 -16.23 -11.93
C PHE A 388 -21.44 -15.32 -10.77
N LYS A 389 -22.41 -14.93 -9.93
CA LYS A 389 -22.16 -14.06 -8.78
C LYS A 389 -22.27 -14.87 -7.50
N LEU A 390 -21.25 -14.75 -6.67
CA LEU A 390 -21.20 -15.30 -5.33
C LEU A 390 -21.10 -14.12 -4.36
N PHE A 391 -21.99 -14.13 -3.37
CA PHE A 391 -21.96 -13.20 -2.25
C PHE A 391 -21.35 -13.92 -1.07
N THR A 392 -20.16 -13.50 -0.68
CA THR A 392 -19.46 -14.01 0.51
C THR A 392 -19.55 -12.94 1.59
N GLN A 393 -20.12 -13.30 2.73
CA GLN A 393 -20.10 -12.50 3.95
C GLN A 393 -19.17 -13.19 4.93
N VAL A 394 -18.23 -12.45 5.50
CA VAL A 394 -17.27 -12.96 6.47
C VAL A 394 -17.28 -12.05 7.68
N ASP A 395 -17.44 -12.65 8.85
CA ASP A 395 -17.20 -12.03 10.13
C ASP A 395 -15.76 -12.35 10.54
N LEU A 396 -14.98 -11.30 10.81
CA LEU A 396 -13.55 -11.42 11.11
C LEU A 396 -13.34 -11.55 12.62
N ILE A 397 -12.20 -12.09 13.01
CA ILE A 397 -11.79 -12.09 14.41
C ILE A 397 -11.23 -10.71 14.75
N ASP A 398 -11.82 -10.07 15.76
CA ASP A 398 -11.41 -8.77 16.24
C ASP A 398 -10.27 -8.88 17.27
N HIS A 399 -9.40 -7.88 17.31
CA HIS A 399 -8.34 -7.74 18.31
C HIS A 399 -8.85 -7.02 19.57
N ALA A 400 -8.33 -7.40 20.73
CA ALA A 400 -8.60 -6.69 21.99
C ALA A 400 -7.78 -5.39 22.05
N LEU A 401 -8.35 -4.28 21.58
CA LEU A 401 -7.65 -2.98 21.49
C LEU A 401 -7.58 -2.20 22.81
N SER A 402 -8.37 -2.59 23.82
CA SER A 402 -8.37 -1.97 25.13
C SER A 402 -8.91 -2.94 26.17
N ILE A 403 -8.31 -2.95 27.35
CA ILE A 403 -8.80 -3.68 28.52
C ILE A 403 -9.18 -2.64 29.57
N VAL A 404 -10.41 -2.73 30.08
CA VAL A 404 -10.89 -1.89 31.19
C VAL A 404 -10.88 -2.74 32.46
N LEU A 405 -10.07 -2.35 33.44
CA LEU A 405 -10.03 -2.96 34.76
C LEU A 405 -10.81 -2.07 35.73
N GLU A 406 -11.96 -2.55 36.18
CA GLU A 406 -12.74 -1.91 37.25
C GLU A 406 -12.53 -2.71 38.55
N THR A 407 -11.93 -2.06 39.55
CA THR A 407 -11.65 -2.69 40.85
C THR A 407 -12.36 -1.93 41.95
N GLU A 408 -13.27 -2.61 42.65
CA GLU A 408 -13.88 -2.10 43.88
C GLU A 408 -13.09 -2.59 45.10
N ILE A 409 -12.57 -1.68 45.91
CA ILE A 409 -11.80 -2.00 47.13
C ILE A 409 -12.41 -1.28 48.32
N GLY A 410 -12.85 -2.03 49.32
CA GLY A 410 -13.45 -1.45 50.53
C GLY A 410 -13.86 -2.52 51.53
N ILE A 411 -13.91 -2.13 52.80
CA ILE A 411 -14.34 -2.99 53.91
C ILE A 411 -15.81 -3.42 53.81
N GLY A 412 -16.61 -2.74 52.98
CA GLY A 412 -18.01 -3.07 52.67
C GLY A 412 -18.22 -3.71 51.31
N VAL A 413 -17.15 -4.01 50.56
CA VAL A 413 -17.26 -4.67 49.24
C VAL A 413 -17.80 -6.07 49.47
N GLN A 414 -19.04 -6.29 49.03
CA GLN A 414 -19.62 -7.63 49.04
C GLN A 414 -19.06 -8.42 47.87
N ILE A 415 -18.09 -9.30 48.16
CA ILE A 415 -17.61 -10.29 47.22
C ILE A 415 -18.76 -11.27 46.98
N GLN A 416 -19.56 -11.01 45.94
CA GLN A 416 -20.44 -12.04 45.42
C GLN A 416 -19.56 -13.11 44.80
N ASN A 417 -19.27 -14.16 45.57
CA ASN A 417 -18.75 -15.40 45.02
C ASN A 417 -19.76 -15.87 43.98
N GLN A 418 -19.54 -15.52 42.71
CA GLN A 418 -20.23 -16.13 41.59
C GLN A 418 -19.77 -17.58 41.55
N THR A 419 -20.40 -18.39 42.40
CA THR A 419 -20.37 -19.83 42.31
C THR A 419 -20.98 -20.09 40.94
N ARG A 420 -20.11 -20.44 39.99
CA ARG A 420 -20.42 -20.74 38.59
C ARG A 420 -21.73 -21.52 38.58
N GLN A 421 -22.84 -20.85 38.27
CA GLN A 421 -24.10 -21.55 38.08
C GLN A 421 -23.88 -22.36 36.82
N GLU A 422 -23.52 -23.63 37.00
CA GLU A 422 -23.68 -24.64 35.99
C GLU A 422 -25.14 -24.57 35.58
N LYS A 423 -25.39 -23.91 34.46
CA LYS A 423 -26.69 -23.84 33.83
C LYS A 423 -27.14 -25.30 33.70
N PRO A 424 -28.12 -25.78 34.48
CA PRO A 424 -28.49 -27.18 34.42
C PRO A 424 -28.96 -27.43 33.00
N MET A 425 -28.22 -28.27 32.28
CA MET A 425 -28.60 -28.74 30.98
C MET A 425 -29.91 -29.50 31.20
N VAL A 426 -31.05 -28.85 30.91
CA VAL A 426 -32.36 -29.48 30.95
C VAL A 426 -32.35 -30.54 29.86
N ARG A 427 -31.95 -31.75 30.26
CA ARG A 427 -32.13 -32.96 29.47
C ARG A 427 -33.62 -33.23 29.47
N ILE A 428 -34.31 -32.75 28.43
CA ILE A 428 -35.66 -33.21 28.12
C ILE A 428 -35.54 -34.68 27.75
N LYS A 429 -35.69 -35.57 28.73
CA LYS A 429 -36.06 -36.96 28.47
C LYS A 429 -37.52 -36.93 28.02
N GLY A 430 -37.72 -37.07 26.72
CA GLY A 430 -39.05 -37.31 26.17
C GLY A 430 -39.55 -38.66 26.64
N ASP A 431 -40.30 -38.68 27.74
CA ASP A 431 -41.13 -39.83 28.10
C ASP A 431 -42.55 -39.58 27.57
N ARG A 432 -42.95 -40.40 26.60
CA ARG A 432 -44.31 -40.46 26.10
C ARG A 432 -45.19 -40.99 27.22
N ARG A 433 -45.98 -40.13 27.88
CA ARG A 433 -47.36 -40.42 28.33
C ARG A 433 -48.03 -39.21 28.99
N THR A 434 -49.21 -38.89 28.44
CA THR A 434 -50.35 -38.17 29.06
C THR A 434 -50.14 -36.74 29.57
N LEU A 435 -50.54 -35.79 28.72
CA LEU A 435 -50.94 -34.43 29.10
C LEU A 435 -52.44 -34.45 29.43
N SER A 436 -52.80 -34.29 30.71
CA SER A 436 -54.16 -33.97 31.14
C SER A 436 -54.20 -32.51 31.60
N VAL A 437 -54.91 -31.66 30.85
CA VAL A 437 -55.19 -30.27 31.22
C VAL A 437 -56.52 -30.26 31.97
N THR A 438 -56.48 -29.96 33.27
CA THR A 438 -57.68 -29.62 34.05
C THR A 438 -57.81 -28.10 34.09
N VAL A 439 -58.90 -27.60 33.51
CA VAL A 439 -59.32 -26.20 33.65
C VAL A 439 -60.27 -26.15 34.84
N ASP A 440 -59.87 -25.46 35.91
CA ASP A 440 -60.80 -25.02 36.94
C ASP A 440 -60.85 -23.50 36.96
N GLY A 441 -62.02 -22.98 36.60
CA GLY A 441 -62.42 -21.61 36.86
C GLY A 441 -63.26 -21.57 38.13
N ARG A 442 -63.03 -20.57 38.99
CA ARG A 442 -64.10 -19.96 39.78
C ARG A 442 -63.74 -18.55 40.25
N SER A 443 -64.72 -17.70 40.01
CA SER A 443 -64.98 -16.32 40.39
C SER A 443 -64.80 -15.98 41.87
N SER A 444 -64.46 -14.72 42.18
CA SER A 444 -65.41 -13.77 42.80
C SER A 444 -64.80 -12.37 43.03
N ALA A 445 -65.68 -11.38 42.98
CA ALA A 445 -65.47 -9.93 43.05
C ALA A 445 -64.94 -9.39 44.39
N GLY A 446 -64.33 -8.20 44.34
CA GLY A 446 -64.02 -7.38 45.51
C GLY A 446 -63.29 -6.09 45.13
N ALA A 447 -64.02 -4.98 45.04
CA ALA A 447 -63.49 -3.64 44.83
C ALA A 447 -62.87 -3.07 46.12
N LEU A 448 -61.77 -2.31 46.03
CA LEU A 448 -61.59 -0.98 46.64
C LEU A 448 -60.15 -0.43 46.53
N SER A 449 -60.11 0.88 46.33
CA SER A 449 -59.07 1.84 46.70
C SER A 449 -57.88 2.09 45.77
N THR A 450 -58.05 3.13 44.96
CA THR A 450 -56.99 3.97 44.39
C THR A 450 -56.13 4.60 45.49
N SER A 451 -54.84 4.29 45.50
CA SER A 451 -53.80 5.12 46.13
C SER A 451 -52.76 5.49 45.08
N ARG A 452 -52.79 6.77 44.68
CA ARG A 452 -51.74 7.42 43.89
C ARG A 452 -50.54 7.68 44.80
N ILE A 453 -49.40 7.07 44.51
CA ILE A 453 -48.10 7.53 45.00
C ILE A 453 -47.47 8.32 43.84
N SER A 454 -47.51 9.64 43.95
CA SER A 454 -46.83 10.57 43.07
C SER A 454 -45.40 10.80 43.56
N ILE A 455 -44.41 10.31 42.81
CA ILE A 455 -43.01 10.67 42.99
C ILE A 455 -42.70 11.75 41.95
N GLY A 456 -42.42 12.97 42.42
CA GLY A 456 -42.07 14.11 41.57
C GLY A 456 -40.66 14.00 41.03
N ILE A 457 -40.51 14.12 39.71
CA ILE A 457 -39.23 14.30 39.01
C ILE A 457 -39.22 15.73 38.46
N PRO A 458 -38.15 16.53 38.68
CA PRO A 458 -38.09 17.90 38.18
C PRO A 458 -37.82 17.93 36.67
N THR A 459 -38.66 18.66 35.93
CA THR A 459 -38.49 18.98 34.50
C THR A 459 -37.40 20.03 34.28
N PRO A 460 -36.46 19.85 33.33
CA PRO A 460 -35.64 20.94 32.80
C PRO A 460 -36.32 21.64 31.62
N ALA A 461 -36.00 22.93 31.51
CA ALA A 461 -36.62 23.89 30.61
C ALA A 461 -36.17 23.82 29.14
N SER A 462 -37.06 24.31 28.27
CA SER A 462 -36.85 24.79 26.89
C SER A 462 -36.86 23.77 25.73
N THR A 463 -38.07 23.45 25.26
CA THR A 463 -38.33 22.96 23.90
C THR A 463 -38.10 24.06 22.87
N LYS A 464 -36.94 24.06 22.20
CA LYS A 464 -36.82 24.63 20.84
C LYS A 464 -37.50 23.66 19.88
N SER A 465 -38.51 24.16 19.16
CA SER A 465 -39.41 23.35 18.33
C SER A 465 -38.65 22.54 17.26
N ILE A 466 -38.93 21.24 17.25
CA ILE A 466 -38.44 20.20 16.31
C ILE A 466 -38.69 20.60 14.84
N ASP A 467 -39.70 21.43 14.57
CA ASP A 467 -40.02 21.91 13.22
C ASP A 467 -38.98 22.87 12.64
N SER A 468 -38.23 23.57 13.49
CA SER A 468 -37.15 24.47 13.04
C SER A 468 -35.91 23.69 12.56
N VAL A 469 -35.64 22.55 13.19
CA VAL A 469 -34.54 21.64 12.82
C VAL A 469 -34.91 20.87 11.54
N ARG A 470 -36.17 20.42 11.42
CA ARG A 470 -36.67 19.72 10.23
C ARG A 470 -36.66 20.62 8.98
N ARG A 471 -37.00 21.91 9.11
CA ARG A 471 -36.88 22.88 8.01
C ARG A 471 -35.43 23.12 7.58
N ARG A 472 -34.48 23.25 8.52
CA ARG A 472 -33.06 23.46 8.18
C ARG A 472 -32.41 22.24 7.49
N LEU A 473 -32.84 21.03 7.82
CA LEU A 473 -32.36 19.81 7.16
C LEU A 473 -32.88 19.65 5.73
N ASN A 474 -34.15 19.96 5.48
CA ASN A 474 -34.72 19.88 4.13
C ASN A 474 -34.12 20.91 3.17
N THR A 475 -33.80 22.13 3.63
CA THR A 475 -33.17 23.13 2.75
C THR A 475 -31.75 22.73 2.37
N LYS A 476 -30.93 22.20 3.30
CA LYS A 476 -29.56 21.74 3.00
C LYS A 476 -29.53 20.52 2.07
N CYS A 477 -30.51 19.62 2.19
CA CYS A 477 -30.60 18.45 1.33
C CYS A 477 -30.93 18.84 -0.13
N ASN A 478 -31.85 19.79 -0.33
CA ASN A 478 -32.22 20.25 -1.68
C ASN A 478 -31.10 21.03 -2.40
N THR A 479 -30.32 21.86 -1.69
CA THR A 479 -29.19 22.57 -2.34
C THR A 479 -28.09 21.62 -2.77
N THR A 480 -27.85 20.55 -2.00
CA THR A 480 -26.80 19.56 -2.28
C THR A 480 -27.19 18.68 -3.48
N VAL A 481 -28.44 18.22 -3.55
CA VAL A 481 -28.96 17.42 -4.68
C VAL A 481 -28.99 18.23 -5.98
N THR A 482 -29.38 19.50 -5.93
CA THR A 482 -29.40 20.38 -7.11
C THR A 482 -27.98 20.64 -7.64
N SER A 483 -26.99 20.76 -6.75
CA SER A 483 -25.58 20.93 -7.14
C SER A 483 -24.97 19.67 -7.79
N LEU A 484 -25.37 18.48 -7.33
CA LEU A 484 -24.94 17.18 -7.87
C LEU A 484 -25.55 16.93 -9.25
N ILE A 485 -26.83 17.24 -9.45
CA ILE A 485 -27.49 17.12 -10.75
C ILE A 485 -26.88 18.08 -11.79
N SER A 486 -26.51 19.31 -11.38
CA SER A 486 -25.81 20.28 -12.24
C SER A 486 -24.39 19.84 -12.63
N ARG A 487 -23.65 19.18 -11.73
CA ARG A 487 -22.32 18.63 -12.05
C ARG A 487 -22.41 17.41 -12.96
N TYR A 488 -23.42 16.57 -12.77
CA TYR A 488 -23.61 15.40 -13.62
C TYR A 488 -23.97 15.80 -15.07
N THR A 489 -24.89 16.75 -15.25
CA THR A 489 -25.29 17.24 -16.58
C THR A 489 -24.15 17.91 -17.36
N ARG A 490 -23.24 18.67 -16.70
CA ARG A 490 -22.06 19.24 -17.36
C ARG A 490 -21.04 18.19 -17.80
N THR A 491 -20.95 17.09 -17.08
CA THR A 491 -19.99 16.01 -17.37
C THR A 491 -20.46 15.16 -18.56
N THR A 492 -21.77 14.93 -18.67
CA THR A 492 -22.36 14.23 -19.82
C THR A 492 -22.32 15.08 -21.10
N ALA A 493 -22.55 16.39 -21.00
CA ALA A 493 -22.44 17.31 -22.14
C ALA A 493 -21.01 17.37 -22.71
N ARG A 494 -19.97 17.32 -21.86
CA ARG A 494 -18.57 17.26 -22.31
C ARG A 494 -18.20 15.92 -22.97
N ARG A 495 -18.83 14.81 -22.58
CA ARG A 495 -18.60 13.49 -23.22
C ARG A 495 -19.30 13.36 -24.58
N CYS A 496 -20.43 14.02 -24.80
CA CYS A 496 -21.08 14.02 -26.11
C CYS A 496 -20.31 14.88 -27.14
N ALA A 497 -19.63 15.94 -26.71
CA ALA A 497 -18.84 16.80 -27.60
C ALA A 497 -17.52 16.16 -28.09
N SER A 498 -17.00 15.12 -27.41
CA SER A 498 -15.76 14.44 -27.81
C SER A 498 -15.98 13.26 -28.77
N ILE A 499 -17.23 12.91 -29.09
CA ILE A 499 -17.57 11.75 -29.93
C ILE A 499 -17.93 12.14 -31.38
N SER A 500 -18.14 13.43 -31.68
CA SER A 500 -18.48 13.92 -33.03
C SER A 500 -17.28 14.25 -33.93
N GLY A 501 -16.08 13.71 -33.65
CA GLY A 501 -14.85 14.06 -34.36
C GLY A 501 -14.38 13.08 -35.46
N TRP A 502 -15.08 11.98 -35.72
CA TRP A 502 -14.65 10.95 -36.67
C TRP A 502 -15.69 10.71 -37.76
N SER A 503 -15.63 11.50 -38.84
CA SER A 503 -16.14 11.10 -40.16
C SER A 503 -15.63 12.04 -41.27
N SER A 504 -14.63 11.60 -42.05
CA SER A 504 -14.52 11.88 -43.50
C SER A 504 -13.17 11.42 -44.08
N SER A 505 -13.15 10.25 -44.71
CA SER A 505 -12.32 9.97 -45.91
C SER A 505 -12.69 8.61 -46.49
N CYS A 506 -13.79 8.60 -47.24
CA CYS A 506 -14.03 7.62 -48.29
C CYS A 506 -14.44 8.41 -49.53
N GLY A 507 -13.58 8.38 -50.54
CA GLY A 507 -13.80 8.88 -51.89
C GLY A 507 -13.20 7.88 -52.88
N PRO A 508 -13.65 7.88 -54.14
CA PRO A 508 -14.32 6.70 -54.70
C PRO A 508 -13.50 5.93 -55.74
N ASP A 509 -14.09 4.78 -56.10
CA ASP A 509 -13.81 3.85 -57.19
C ASP A 509 -13.09 4.42 -58.43
N ASN A 510 -12.18 3.62 -58.97
CA ASN A 510 -12.00 3.52 -60.40
C ASN A 510 -11.63 2.08 -60.81
N ASP A 511 -12.50 1.53 -61.64
CA ASP A 511 -12.23 0.42 -62.56
C ASP A 511 -10.92 0.63 -63.33
N ARG A 512 -10.13 -0.43 -63.50
CA ARG A 512 -9.90 -1.03 -64.84
C ARG A 512 -8.99 -2.25 -64.79
N SER A 513 -9.36 -3.17 -65.66
CA SER A 513 -8.73 -4.41 -66.05
C SER A 513 -7.47 -4.25 -66.90
N SER A 514 -6.75 -5.37 -66.99
CA SER A 514 -5.90 -5.86 -68.09
C SER A 514 -4.39 -5.55 -68.09
N THR A 515 -3.68 -6.66 -68.38
CA THR A 515 -2.26 -6.93 -68.63
C THR A 515 -1.28 -6.90 -67.47
#